data_AF-A0A9E4SE25-F1
#
_entry.id   AF-A0A9E4SE25-F1
#
_cell.length_a   1.000
_cell.length_b   1.000
_cell.length_c   1.000
_cell.angle_alpha   90.00
_cell.angle_beta   90.00
_cell.angle_gamma   90.00
#
_symmetry.space_group_name_H-M   'P 1'
#
loop_
_entity.id
_entity.type
_entity.pdbx_description
1 polymer ?
#
loop_
_entity_poly.entity_id
_entity_poly.type
_entity_poly.pdbx_seq_one_letter_code
_entity_poly.pdbx_strand_id
1 'polypeptide(L)' 'MLDTLILTPGMPEAGAETLKPEIRVIESEDTYGKVAVEPLPRGFGLTIGNPLRRILLSSTNG' A
#
# COMPACT_ATOMS: atom_id res chain seq x y z
N MET A 1 -1.71 5.04 50.92
CA MET A 1 -1.55 6.15 49.96
C MET A 1 -0.20 6.04 49.24
N LEU A 2 -0.03 5.00 48.42
CA LEU A 2 1.05 4.89 47.42
C LEU A 2 0.55 4.12 46.17
N ASP A 3 -0.74 4.19 45.88
CA ASP A 3 -1.33 3.62 44.66
C ASP A 3 -1.32 4.66 43.53
N THR A 4 -0.16 5.28 43.31
CA THR A 4 0.05 6.17 42.17
C THR A 4 0.28 5.32 40.94
N LEU A 5 -0.84 4.82 40.42
CA LEU A 5 -1.14 4.68 39.02
C LEU A 5 -0.32 5.67 38.17
N ILE A 6 0.82 5.23 37.66
CA ILE A 6 1.26 5.65 36.33
C ILE A 6 1.20 4.38 35.50
N LEU A 7 -0.03 4.06 35.10
CA LEU A 7 -0.28 3.49 33.80
C LEU A 7 0.50 4.38 32.82
N THR A 8 1.68 3.94 32.37
CA THR A 8 2.20 4.46 31.11
C THR A 8 1.05 4.25 30.14
N PRO A 9 0.42 5.32 29.60
CA PRO A 9 -0.58 5.12 28.59
C PRO A 9 0.16 4.34 27.51
N GLY A 10 -0.35 3.13 27.23
CA GLY A 10 0.10 2.37 26.08
C GLY A 10 0.20 3.38 24.96
N MET A 11 1.36 3.43 24.30
CA MET A 11 1.46 4.12 23.02
C MET A 11 0.15 3.84 22.31
N PRO A 12 -0.61 4.85 21.84
CA PRO A 12 -1.53 4.54 20.76
C PRO A 12 -0.59 3.91 19.74
N GLU A 13 -0.65 2.58 19.56
CA GLU A 13 0.01 1.93 18.46
C GLU A 13 -0.49 2.73 17.28
N ALA A 14 0.39 3.61 16.77
CA ALA A 14 0.02 4.61 15.80
C ALA A 14 -0.52 3.78 14.65
N GLY A 15 -1.84 3.80 14.51
CA GLY A 15 -2.60 2.71 13.94
C GLY A 15 -1.95 2.30 12.63
N ALA A 16 -1.32 1.12 12.64
CA ALA A 16 -1.29 0.34 11.42
C ALA A 16 -2.73 -0.11 11.21
N GLU A 17 -3.59 0.83 10.80
CA GLU A 17 -4.85 0.50 10.16
C GLU A 17 -4.48 -0.57 9.15
N THR A 18 -5.11 -1.74 9.26
CA THR A 18 -4.84 -2.84 8.34
C THR A 18 -5.34 -2.40 6.97
N LEU A 19 -4.50 -1.68 6.23
CA LEU A 19 -4.75 -1.28 4.87
C LEU A 19 -4.77 -2.57 4.06
N LYS A 20 -5.96 -2.99 3.65
CA LYS A 20 -6.14 -4.11 2.73
C LYS A 20 -6.09 -3.52 1.32
N PRO A 21 -4.96 -3.61 0.60
CA PRO A 21 -4.88 -3.05 -0.74
C PRO A 21 -5.79 -3.84 -1.68
N GLU A 22 -6.66 -3.14 -2.37
CA GLU A 22 -7.51 -3.69 -3.43
C GLU A 22 -6.99 -3.25 -4.78
N ILE A 23 -7.11 -4.14 -5.77
CA ILE A 23 -6.71 -3.88 -7.16
C ILE A 23 -7.99 -3.69 -7.96
N ARG A 24 -8.08 -2.58 -8.69
CA ARG A 24 -9.23 -2.25 -9.55
C ARG A 24 -8.75 -1.92 -10.95
N VAL A 25 -9.33 -2.58 -11.96
CA VAL A 25 -9.12 -2.23 -13.36
C VAL A 25 -10.03 -1.05 -13.70
N ILE A 26 -9.45 0.05 -14.13
CA ILE A 26 -10.17 1.28 -14.51
C ILE A 26 -10.52 1.22 -16.00
N GLU A 27 -9.56 0.85 -16.84
CA GLU A 27 -9.72 0.77 -18.30
C GLU A 27 -9.00 -0.48 -18.82
N SER A 28 -9.60 -1.14 -19.79
CA SER A 28 -9.06 -2.34 -20.44
C SER A 28 -9.47 -2.35 -21.90
N GLU A 29 -8.52 -2.06 -22.77
CA GLU A 29 -8.61 -2.10 -24.23
C GLU A 29 -7.51 -3.03 -24.78
N ASP A 30 -7.50 -3.27 -26.09
CA ASP A 30 -6.57 -4.21 -26.72
C ASP A 30 -5.08 -3.81 -26.55
N THR A 31 -4.79 -2.51 -26.52
CA THR A 31 -3.42 -1.98 -26.41
C THR A 31 -3.21 -1.03 -25.23
N TYR A 32 -4.26 -0.77 -24.44
CA TYR A 32 -4.22 0.13 -23.30
C TYR A 32 -4.91 -0.49 -22.09
N GLY A 33 -4.25 -0.40 -20.93
CA GLY A 33 -4.82 -0.83 -19.67
C GLY A 33 -4.46 0.14 -18.55
N LYS A 34 -5.42 0.39 -17.65
CA LYS A 34 -5.24 1.25 -16.48
C LYS A 34 -5.74 0.55 -15.24
N VAL A 35 -4.89 0.47 -14.22
CA VAL A 35 -5.17 -0.24 -12.97
C VAL A 35 -4.86 0.69 -11.80
N ALA A 36 -5.72 0.70 -10.78
CA ALA A 36 -5.51 1.38 -9.51
C ALA A 36 -5.33 0.37 -8.38
N VAL A 37 -4.47 0.71 -7.42
CA VAL A 37 -4.26 -0.06 -6.19
C VAL A 37 -4.35 0.87 -5.01
N GLU A 38 -5.32 0.63 -4.13
CA GLU A 38 -5.59 1.46 -2.96
C GLU A 38 -6.31 0.66 -1.86
N PRO A 39 -6.20 1.06 -0.58
CA PRO A 39 -5.31 2.08 -0.04
C PRO A 39 -3.87 1.56 0.11
N LEU A 40 -2.89 2.43 -0.13
CA LEU A 40 -1.47 2.13 0.07
C LEU A 40 -0.86 3.08 1.09
N PRO A 41 0.08 2.61 1.94
CA PRO A 41 0.84 3.49 2.80
C PRO A 41 1.61 4.53 1.97
N ARG A 42 1.82 5.72 2.56
CA ARG A 42 2.60 6.78 1.92
C ARG A 42 3.98 6.24 1.50
N GLY A 43 4.36 6.47 0.25
CA GLY A 43 5.64 6.04 -0.33
C GLY A 43 5.60 4.66 -1.00
N PHE A 44 4.65 3.78 -0.68
CA PHE A 44 4.58 2.44 -1.27
C PHE A 44 4.21 2.44 -2.75
N GLY A 45 3.50 3.47 -3.23
CA GLY A 45 3.22 3.64 -4.66
C GLY A 45 4.48 3.63 -5.51
N LEU A 46 5.57 4.28 -5.04
CA LEU A 46 6.85 4.26 -5.75
C LEU A 46 7.60 2.94 -5.55
N THR A 47 7.60 2.42 -4.32
CA THR A 47 8.26 1.15 -3.97
C THR A 47 7.73 -0.03 -4.79
N ILE A 48 6.43 -0.04 -5.10
CA ILE A 48 5.78 -1.09 -5.89
C ILE A 48 5.76 -0.71 -7.38
N GLY A 49 5.44 0.55 -7.70
CA GLY A 49 5.27 1.02 -9.08
C GLY A 49 6.56 1.00 -9.90
N ASN A 50 7.69 1.39 -9.33
CA ASN A 50 8.97 1.41 -10.07
C ASN A 50 9.41 0.00 -10.50
N PRO A 51 9.44 -1.01 -9.60
CA PRO A 51 9.71 -2.39 -10.00
C PRO A 51 8.69 -2.95 -10.99
N LEU A 52 7.39 -2.73 -10.77
CA LEU A 52 6.34 -3.19 -11.69
C LEU A 52 6.55 -2.66 -13.10
N ARG A 53 6.82 -1.35 -13.25
CA ARG A 53 7.12 -0.75 -14.55
C ARG A 53 8.31 -1.43 -15.23
N ARG A 54 9.38 -1.72 -14.49
CA ARG A 54 10.56 -2.39 -15.04
C ARG A 54 10.24 -3.81 -15.50
N ILE A 55 9.53 -4.58 -14.69
CA ILE A 55 9.15 -5.96 -14.99
C ILE A 55 8.21 -6.02 -16.19
N LEU A 56 7.17 -5.18 -16.23
CA LEU A 56 6.25 -5.15 -17.36
C LEU A 56 6.97 -4.82 -18.68
N LEU A 57 7.93 -3.89 -18.65
CA LEU A 57 8.71 -3.55 -19.85
C LEU A 57 9.74 -4.62 -20.25
N SER A 58 10.29 -5.39 -19.29
CA SER A 58 11.34 -6.37 -19.57
C SER A 58 10.83 -7.81 -19.76
N SER A 59 9.66 -8.13 -19.20
CA SER A 59 9.12 -9.49 -19.12
C SER A 59 7.94 -9.71 -20.06
N THR A 60 7.52 -8.69 -20.81
CA THR A 60 6.55 -8.90 -21.89
C THR A 60 7.29 -9.56 -23.04
N ASN A 61 7.00 -10.83 -23.27
CA ASN A 61 7.49 -11.54 -24.44
C ASN A 61 6.75 -10.98 -25.66
N GLY A 62 7.50 -10.51 -26.65
CA GLY A 62 6.95 -10.17 -27.96
C GLY A 62 6.50 -11.41 -28.73
#